data_AF-A0A522ME76-F1
#
_entry.id   AF-A0A522ME76-F1
#
_cell.length_a   1.000
_cell.length_b   1.000
_cell.length_c   1.000
_cell.angle_alpha   90.00
_cell.angle_beta   90.00
_cell.angle_gamma   90.00
#
_symmetry.space_group_name_H-M   'P 1'
#
loop_
_entity.id
_entity.type
_entity.pdbx_description
1 polymer ?
#
loop_
_entity_poly.entity_id
_entity_poly.type
_entity_poly.pdbx_seq_one_letter_code
_entity_poly.pdbx_strand_id
1 'polypeptide(L)' 'METSTAPRRAWLPLILLLPYFALLWLPFYSDGRPALLGFPFFYWYQFLWVPITSLLMYAVYRSAK' A
#
# COMPACT_ATOMS: atom_id res chain seq x y z
N MET A 1 1.09 -21.33 -32.20
CA MET A 1 0.54 -21.35 -30.82
C MET A 1 0.64 -19.94 -30.29
N GLU A 2 -0.35 -19.11 -30.61
CA GLU A 2 -0.42 -17.74 -30.14
C GLU A 2 -0.98 -17.80 -28.72
N THR A 3 -0.12 -17.93 -27.71
CA THR A 3 -0.52 -17.76 -26.31
C THR A 3 -0.73 -16.27 -26.04
N SER A 4 -1.76 -15.70 -26.69
CA SER A 4 -2.29 -14.39 -26.33
C SER A 4 -2.95 -14.52 -24.96
N THR A 5 -2.10 -14.55 -23.93
CA THR A 5 -2.52 -14.33 -22.56
C THR A 5 -2.82 -12.85 -22.51
N ALA A 6 -4.07 -12.49 -22.82
CA ALA A 6 -4.60 -11.16 -22.51
C ALA A 6 -4.02 -10.75 -21.15
N PRO A 7 -3.41 -9.56 -21.01
CA PRO A 7 -2.73 -9.19 -19.80
C PRO A 7 -3.76 -9.21 -18.68
N ARG A 8 -3.80 -10.33 -17.95
CA ARG A 8 -4.67 -10.57 -16.81
C ARG A 8 -4.13 -9.75 -15.66
N ARG A 9 -4.19 -8.43 -15.84
CA ARG A 9 -3.98 -7.42 -14.81
C ARG A 9 -2.80 -7.79 -13.89
N ALA A 10 -1.71 -8.28 -14.49
CA ALA A 10 -0.55 -8.85 -13.78
C ALA A 10 0.19 -7.81 -12.92
N TRP A 11 -0.18 -6.55 -13.09
CA TRP A 11 0.34 -5.37 -12.42
C TRP A 11 -0.43 -5.05 -11.12
N LEU A 12 -1.64 -5.60 -10.91
CA LEU A 12 -2.38 -5.41 -9.65
C LEU A 12 -1.69 -5.99 -8.41
N PRO A 13 -1.10 -7.20 -8.43
CA PRO A 13 -0.33 -7.65 -7.26
C PRO A 13 0.87 -6.74 -6.94
N LEU A 14 1.36 -5.97 -7.91
CA LEU A 14 2.44 -5.00 -7.69
C LEU A 14 2.03 -3.86 -6.74
N ILE A 15 0.74 -3.53 -6.67
CA ILE A 15 0.20 -2.54 -5.71
C ILE A 15 0.39 -2.99 -4.26
N LEU A 16 0.54 -4.29 -3.98
CA LEU A 16 0.87 -4.76 -2.62
C LEU A 16 2.30 -4.39 -2.19
N LEU A 17 3.17 -3.98 -3.12
CA LEU A 17 4.49 -3.45 -2.77
C LEU A 17 4.43 -2.00 -2.26
N LEU A 18 3.35 -1.28 -2.57
CA LEU A 18 3.15 0.11 -2.14
C LEU A 18 3.33 0.30 -0.62
N PRO A 19 2.69 -0.50 0.27
CA PRO A 19 2.92 -0.40 1.70
C PRO A 19 4.35 -0.71 2.13
N TYR A 20 5.08 -1.57 1.41
CA TYR A 20 6.49 -1.82 1.71
C TYR A 20 7.34 -0.59 1.44
N PHE A 21 7.22 0.01 0.25
CA PHE A 21 7.92 1.26 -0.07
C PHE A 21 7.54 2.38 0.88
N ALA A 22 6.25 2.45 1.20
CA ALA A 22 5.70 3.45 2.08
C ALA A 22 5.93 3.18 3.57
N LEU A 23 6.56 2.06 3.95
CA LEU A 23 7.13 1.83 5.29
C LEU A 23 8.67 1.98 5.27
N LEU A 24 9.34 1.64 4.16
CA LEU A 24 10.79 1.71 4.02
C LEU A 24 11.34 3.13 3.85
N TRP A 25 10.53 4.06 3.32
CA TRP A 25 10.85 5.48 3.16
C TRP A 25 10.93 6.24 4.51
N LEU A 26 11.79 5.77 5.40
CA LEU A 26 12.05 6.33 6.73
C LEU A 26 12.21 7.86 6.74
N PRO A 27 12.91 8.52 5.79
CA PRO A 27 13.04 9.98 5.82
C PRO A 27 11.74 10.75 5.51
N PHE A 28 10.68 10.11 5.02
CA PHE A 28 9.41 10.77 4.67
C PHE A 28 8.47 10.89 5.86
N TYR A 29 8.60 9.99 6.84
CA TYR A 29 7.82 10.00 8.10
C TYR A 29 8.68 10.26 9.34
N SER A 30 10.00 10.43 9.16
CA SER A 30 10.89 10.87 10.24
C SER A 30 10.61 12.30 10.68
N ASP A 31 9.95 13.10 9.85
CA ASP A 31 9.44 14.39 10.26
C ASP A 31 8.33 14.21 11.28
N GLY A 32 8.57 14.66 12.53
CA GLY A 32 7.61 14.59 13.63
C GLY A 32 6.38 15.49 13.44
N ARG A 33 6.21 16.12 12.27
CA ARG A 33 5.13 17.05 11.94
C ARG A 33 4.53 16.65 10.58
N PRO A 34 3.20 16.58 10.44
CA PRO A 34 2.18 17.01 11.42
C PRO A 34 1.88 15.94 12.48
N ALA A 35 1.86 16.36 13.74
CA ALA A 35 1.26 15.57 14.81
C ALA A 35 -0.26 15.74 14.74
N LEU A 36 -1.00 14.64 14.72
CA LEU A 36 -2.47 14.64 14.73
C LEU A 36 -2.94 14.39 16.16
N LEU A 37 -3.69 15.32 16.76
CA LEU A 37 -4.24 15.15 18.12
C LEU A 37 -3.19 14.83 19.21
N GLY A 38 -1.93 15.27 19.02
CA GLY A 38 -0.81 14.93 19.90
C GLY A 38 -0.11 13.60 19.57
N PHE A 39 -0.59 12.83 18.58
CA PHE A 39 0.09 11.65 18.06
C PHE A 39 1.14 12.03 17.01
N PRO A 40 2.41 11.60 17.18
CA PRO A 40 3.45 11.81 16.19
C PRO A 40 3.12 11.19 14.83
N PHE A 41 3.63 11.81 13.76
CA PHE A 41 3.41 11.40 12.37
C PHE A 41 3.61 9.90 12.13
N PHE A 42 4.73 9.38 12.62
CA PHE A 42 5.10 7.97 12.52
C PHE A 42 3.98 6.99 12.91
N TYR A 43 3.32 7.22 14.05
CA TYR A 43 2.35 6.27 14.59
C TYR A 43 1.03 6.29 13.82
N TRP A 44 0.47 7.47 13.59
CA TRP A 44 -0.82 7.55 12.92
C TRP A 44 -0.71 7.14 11.45
N TYR A 45 0.45 7.40 10.83
CA TYR A 45 0.73 6.98 9.47
C TYR A 45 0.76 5.45 9.36
N GLN A 46 1.43 4.74 10.27
CA GLN A 46 1.38 3.27 10.33
C GLN A 46 -0.05 2.75 10.54
N PHE A 47 -0.83 3.39 11.41
CA PHE A 47 -2.23 3.04 11.62
C PHE A 47 -3.07 3.23 10.35
N LEU A 48 -2.83 4.28 9.56
CA LEU A 48 -3.50 4.51 8.29
C LEU A 48 -3.17 3.44 7.24
N TRP A 49 -1.96 2.87 7.28
CA TRP A 49 -1.57 1.78 6.40
C TRP A 49 -2.35 0.48 6.66
N VAL A 50 -2.86 0.25 7.86
CA VAL A 50 -3.66 -0.95 8.16
C VAL A 50 -4.93 -1.06 7.29
N PRO A 51 -5.85 -0.08 7.28
CA PRO A 51 -7.02 -0.13 6.40
C PRO A 51 -6.64 0.00 4.92
N ILE A 52 -5.59 0.77 4.58
CA ILE A 52 -5.12 0.88 3.19
C ILE A 52 -4.68 -0.49 2.66
N THR A 53 -3.81 -1.20 3.39
CA THR A 53 -3.33 -2.53 2.97
C THR A 53 -4.46 -3.55 2.88
N SER A 54 -5.42 -3.52 3.82
CA SER A 54 -6.62 -4.34 3.76
C SER A 54 -7.44 -4.07 2.49
N LEU A 55 -7.67 -2.80 2.15
CA LEU A 55 -8.41 -2.40 0.95
C LEU A 55 -7.66 -2.78 -0.34
N LEU A 56 -6.34 -2.57 -0.38
CA LEU A 56 -5.49 -2.97 -1.49
C LEU A 56 -5.55 -4.49 -1.70
N MET A 57 -5.43 -5.27 -0.63
CA MET A 57 -5.51 -6.73 -0.68
C MET A 57 -6.89 -7.20 -1.15
N TYR A 58 -7.97 -6.57 -0.68
CA TYR A 58 -9.32 -6.83 -1.16
C TYR A 58 -9.48 -6.51 -2.65
N ALA A 59 -8.98 -5.37 -3.12
CA ALA A 59 -9.04 -4.97 -4.53
C ALA A 59 -8.29 -5.92 -5.45
N VAL A 60 -7.12 -6.41 -5.01
CA VAL A 60 -6.34 -7.43 -5.74
C VAL A 60 -7.08 -8.77 -5.74
N TYR A 61 -7.56 -9.22 -4.59
CA TYR A 61 -8.34 -10.46 -4.49
C TYR A 61 -9.58 -10.43 -5.39
N ARG A 62 -10.31 -9.31 -5.41
CA ARG A 62 -11.48 -9.13 -6.26
C ARG A 62 -11.15 -9.03 -7.74
N SER A 63 -9.94 -8.59 -8.10
CA SER A 63 -9.48 -8.53 -9.50
C SER A 63 -8.88 -9.85 -9.98
N ALA A 64 -8.43 -10.70 -9.07
CA ALA A 64 -7.92 -12.05 -9.35
C ALA A 64 -9.04 -13.09 -9.47
N LYS A 65 -10.27 -12.76 -9.07
CA LYS A 65 -11.47 -13.59 -9.13
C LYS A 65 -12.44 -13.12 -10.20
#